data_AF-A0A9E0HPK2-F1
#
_entry.id   AF-A0A9E0HPK2-F1
#
_cell.length_a   1.000
_cell.length_b   1.000
_cell.length_c   1.000
_cell.angle_alpha   90.00
_cell.angle_beta   90.00
_cell.angle_gamma   90.00
#
_symmetry.space_group_name_H-M   'P 1'
#
loop_
_entity.id
_entity.type
_entity.pdbx_description
1 polymer ?
#
loop_
_entity_poly.entity_id
_entity_poly.type
_entity_poly.pdbx_seq_one_letter_code
_entity_poly.pdbx_strand_id
1 'polypeptide(L)' 'AQGVVDAYKNIGDIKVPIIVRLQGTNAKEAKELIDKSGLKVLSAISLQEAADRVKEVLK' A
#
# COMPACT_ATOMS: atom_id res chain seq x y z
N ALA A 1 4.85 7.56 -4.13
CA ALA A 1 4.45 7.09 -2.78
C ALA A 1 3.94 8.21 -1.89
N GLN A 2 4.59 9.37 -1.85
CA GLN A 2 4.22 10.48 -0.94
C GLN A 2 2.72 10.82 -0.99
N GLY A 3 2.13 10.96 -2.18
CA GLY A 3 0.70 11.27 -2.32
C GLY A 3 -0.25 10.22 -1.73
N VAL A 4 0.14 8.94 -1.67
CA VAL A 4 -0.67 7.89 -1.01
C VAL A 4 -0.61 8.05 0.51
N VAL A 5 0.59 8.33 1.04
CA VAL A 5 0.80 8.54 2.48
C VAL A 5 0.05 9.79 2.95
N ASP A 6 0.12 10.88 2.19
CA ASP A 6 -0.60 12.12 2.49
C ASP A 6 -2.11 11.94 2.35
N ALA A 7 -2.59 11.22 1.33
CA ALA A 7 -4.02 10.91 1.20
C ALA A 7 -4.54 10.08 2.39
N TYR A 8 -3.76 9.09 2.84
CA TYR A 8 -4.15 8.27 3.99
C TYR A 8 -4.20 9.09 5.29
N LYS A 9 -3.20 9.96 5.53
CA LYS A 9 -3.18 10.85 6.69
C LYS A 9 -4.33 11.87 6.68
N ASN A 10 -4.73 12.36 5.51
CA ASN A 10 -5.84 13.31 5.38
C ASN A 10 -7.22 12.66 5.57
N ILE A 11 -7.40 11.42 5.13
CA ILE A 11 -8.66 10.69 5.31
C ILE A 11 -8.81 10.18 6.75
N GLY A 12 -7.70 9.85 7.41
CA GLY A 12 -7.70 9.37 8.80
C GLY A 12 -8.04 7.88 8.90
N ASP A 13 -9.25 7.56 9.35
CA ASP A 13 -9.64 6.18 9.67
C ASP A 13 -10.27 5.47 8.45
N ILE A 14 -9.42 4.79 7.68
CA ILE A 14 -9.87 3.96 6.57
C ILE A 14 -10.10 2.55 7.08
N LYS A 15 -11.38 2.16 7.24
CA LYS A 15 -11.79 0.81 7.66
C LYS A 15 -11.63 -0.25 6.56
N VAL A 16 -11.35 0.17 5.34
CA VAL A 16 -11.15 -0.72 4.19
C VAL A 16 -9.66 -0.98 3.95
N PRO A 17 -9.27 -2.21 3.64
CA PRO A 17 -7.88 -2.51 3.35
C PRO A 17 -7.45 -1.90 2.01
N ILE A 18 -6.33 -1.17 2.02
CA ILE A 18 -5.79 -0.53 0.82
C ILE A 18 -4.56 -1.30 0.35
N ILE A 19 -4.60 -1.70 -0.92
CA ILE A 19 -3.49 -2.38 -1.58
C ILE A 19 -3.00 -1.48 -2.70
N VAL A 20 -1.71 -1.15 -2.67
CA VAL A 20 -1.07 -0.25 -3.63
C VAL A 20 -0.06 -1.02 -4.43
N ARG A 21 -0.33 -1.15 -5.74
CA ARG A 21 0.65 -1.68 -6.67
C ARG A 21 1.63 -0.59 -7.07
N LEU A 22 2.91 -0.78 -6.76
CA LEU A 22 3.97 0.16 -7.13
C LEU A 22 4.68 -0.35 -8.40
N GLN A 23 4.82 0.50 -9.41
CA GLN A 23 5.58 0.21 -10.62
C GLN A 23 6.60 1.32 -10.89
N GLY A 24 7.78 0.94 -11.39
CA GLY A 24 8.88 1.85 -11.74
C GLY A 24 10.18 1.57 -10.97
N THR A 25 11.23 2.32 -11.28
CA THR A 25 12.57 2.18 -10.68
C THR A 25 12.59 2.45 -9.18
N ASN A 26 11.73 3.36 -8.71
CA ASN A 26 11.67 3.77 -7.29
C ASN A 26 10.60 3.01 -6.49
N ALA A 27 10.07 1.90 -7.02
CA ALA A 27 9.04 1.10 -6.34
C ALA A 27 9.52 0.56 -4.97
N LYS A 28 10.81 0.26 -4.84
CA LYS A 28 11.42 -0.25 -3.61
C LYS A 28 11.49 0.81 -2.51
N GLU A 29 11.97 2.02 -2.84
CA GLU A 29 11.97 3.17 -1.93
C GLU A 29 10.55 3.60 -1.55
N ALA A 30 9.64 3.61 -2.53
CA ALA A 30 8.23 3.90 -2.32
C ALA A 30 7.57 2.92 -1.34
N LYS A 31 7.92 1.64 -1.41
CA LYS A 31 7.47 0.61 -0.48
C LYS A 31 8.01 0.87 0.94
N GLU A 32 9.31 1.09 1.08
CA GLU A 32 9.90 1.41 2.39
C GLU A 32 9.29 2.65 3.05
N LEU A 33 8.96 3.67 2.25
CA LEU A 33 8.34 4.89 2.75
C LEU A 33 6.94 4.62 3.30
N ILE A 34 6.18 3.74 2.64
CA ILE A 34 4.85 3.30 3.08
C ILE A 34 4.95 2.39 4.32
N ASP A 35 5.86 1.41 4.34
CA ASP A 35 6.08 0.54 5.51
C ASP A 35 6.51 1.36 6.75
N LYS A 36 7.42 2.33 6.59
CA LYS A 36 7.85 3.22 7.68
C LYS A 36 6.80 4.23 8.13
N SER A 37 5.79 4.50 7.28
CA SER A 37 4.73 5.45 7.62
C SER A 37 3.73 4.92 8.65
N GLY A 38 3.80 3.64 9.02
CA GLY A 38 2.91 3.02 10.01
C GLY A 38 1.46 2.87 9.53
N LEU A 39 1.22 3.13 8.24
CA LEU A 39 -0.08 3.00 7.61
C LEU A 39 -0.34 1.51 7.31
N LYS A 40 -1.57 1.04 7.51
CA LYS A 40 -2.01 -0.32 7.11
C LYS A 40 -2.23 -0.38 5.59
N VAL A 41 -1.20 -0.06 4.82
CA VAL A 41 -1.22 -0.10 3.36
C VAL A 41 -0.32 -1.23 2.90
N LEU A 42 -0.88 -2.13 2.10
CA LEU A 42 -0.14 -3.27 1.57
C LEU A 42 0.42 -2.91 0.21
N SER A 43 1.74 -2.89 0.08
CA SER A 43 2.40 -2.70 -1.21
C SER A 43 2.54 -4.03 -1.95
N ALA A 44 2.24 -4.04 -3.25
CA ALA A 44 2.49 -5.17 -4.15
C ALA A 44 3.29 -4.72 -5.38
N ILE A 45 4.10 -5.62 -5.94
CA ILE A 45 4.88 -5.35 -7.16
C ILE A 45 4.20 -5.99 -8.38
N SER A 46 3.70 -7.22 -8.23
CA SER A 46 2.99 -7.94 -9.27
C SER A 46 1.47 -7.94 -9.06
N LEU A 47 0.72 -8.18 -10.14
CA LEU A 47 -0.74 -8.35 -10.10
C LEU A 47 -1.14 -9.59 -9.29
N GLN A 48 -0.36 -10.67 -9.42
CA GLN A 48 -0.56 -11.90 -8.65
C GLN A 48 -0.43 -11.62 -7.15
N GLU A 49 0.65 -10.95 -6.75
CA GLU A 49 0.92 -10.58 -5.35
C GLU A 49 -0.15 -9.65 -4.78
N ALA A 50 -0.69 -8.73 -5.60
CA ALA A 50 -1.84 -7.92 -5.19
C ALA A 50 -3.09 -8.77 -4.95
N ALA A 51 -3.38 -9.76 -5.81
CA ALA A 51 -4.53 -10.65 -5.65
C ALA A 51 -4.39 -11.56 -4.41
N ASP A 52 -3.21 -12.09 -4.13
CA ASP A 52 -2.94 -12.87 -2.93
C ASP A 52 -3.13 -12.02 -1.66
N ARG A 53 -2.65 -10.77 -1.67
CA ARG A 53 -2.87 -9.81 -0.57
C ARG A 53 -4.34 -9.50 -0.36
N VAL A 54 -5.13 -9.30 -1.41
CA VAL A 54 -6.60 -9.12 -1.30
C VAL A 54 -7.22 -10.31 -0.56
N LYS A 55 -6.80 -11.53 -0.91
CA LYS A 55 -7.32 -12.76 -0.31
C LYS A 55 -6.95 -12.92 1.17
N GLU A 56 -5.77 -12.46 1.59
CA GLU A 56 -5.36 -12.49 3.00
C GLU A 56 -6.17 -11.52 3.86
N VAL A 57 -6.59 -10.38 3.31
CA VAL A 57 -7.28 -9.35 4.11
C VAL A 57 -8.81 -9.53 4.12
N LEU A 58 -9.36 -10.32 3.20
CA LEU A 58 -10.78 -10.69 3.17
C LEU A 58 -11.10 -12.00 3.92
N LYS A 59 -10.08 -12.70 4.44
CA LYS A 59 -10.25 -13.84 5.34
C LYS A 59 -10.49 -13.39 6.77
#